data_AF-A0A7L0JSH8-F1
#
_entry.id   AF-A0A7L0JSH8-F1
#
_cell.length_a   1.000
_cell.length_b   1.000
_cell.length_c   1.000
_cell.angle_alpha   90.00
_cell.angle_beta   90.00
_cell.angle_gamma   90.00
#
_symmetry.space_group_name_H-M   'P 1'
#
loop_
_entity.id
_entity.type
_entity.pdbx_description
1 polymer ?
#
loop_
_entity_poly.entity_id
_entity_poly.type
_entity_poly.pdbx_seq_one_letter_code
_entity_poly.pdbx_strand_id
1 'polypeptide(L)'
;QEPRSAEVTQFRLAAGRVPEVPFALSSSPAVLSHYGVTASTVALFRRADNDRRDMDVVSEEIDAEKMSRFIRMNELRLVTEYNPVTAVGVLHSSLQLHLLLITDKKSPEHPERMRRYRAAAELFEGKILFILVDSNLKSNERVMAYFKLKKSQLPALAIFHTPDEEWDVLPLDEVSIERVQDFCNTFLQ
;
A
#
# COMPACT_ATOMS: atom_id res chain seq x y z
N GLN A 1 25.11 -21.69 -3.17
CA GLN A 1 24.67 -22.08 -4.52
C GLN A 1 23.31 -21.45 -4.74
N GLU A 2 23.10 -20.68 -5.80
CA GLU A 2 21.75 -20.19 -6.11
C GLU A 2 20.84 -21.39 -6.42
N PRO A 3 19.64 -21.47 -5.84
CA PRO A 3 18.71 -22.56 -6.10
C PRO A 3 18.27 -22.51 -7.58
N ARG A 4 18.33 -23.65 -8.28
CA ARG A 4 18.01 -23.79 -9.72
C ARG A 4 16.77 -24.67 -9.91
N SER A 5 15.61 -24.17 -9.48
CA SER A 5 14.34 -24.87 -9.63
C SER A 5 13.38 -24.11 -10.55
N ALA A 6 12.30 -24.76 -11.00
CA ALA A 6 11.29 -24.15 -11.87
C ALA A 6 10.64 -22.94 -11.18
N GLU A 7 10.39 -23.05 -9.88
CA GLU A 7 9.82 -22.03 -9.02
C GLU A 7 10.71 -20.78 -8.95
N VAL A 8 12.04 -20.96 -8.84
CA VAL A 8 13.00 -19.84 -8.86
C VAL A 8 12.97 -19.10 -10.19
N THR A 9 12.76 -19.81 -11.30
CA THR A 9 12.64 -19.19 -12.63
C THR A 9 11.36 -18.37 -12.72
N GLN A 10 10.23 -18.92 -12.27
CA GLN A 10 8.96 -18.18 -12.20
C GLN A 10 9.04 -16.96 -11.28
N PHE A 11 9.72 -17.09 -10.13
CA PHE A 11 9.93 -15.99 -9.19
C PHE A 11 10.73 -14.83 -9.82
N ARG A 12 11.81 -15.13 -10.56
CA ARG A 12 12.59 -14.10 -11.28
C ARG A 12 11.77 -13.41 -12.38
N LEU A 13 10.96 -14.17 -13.11
CA LEU A 13 10.04 -13.61 -14.10
C LEU A 13 8.98 -12.73 -13.44
N ALA A 14 8.47 -13.12 -12.26
CA ALA A 14 7.54 -12.31 -11.48
C ALA A 14 8.20 -11.01 -11.04
N ALA A 15 9.43 -11.05 -10.53
CA ALA A 15 10.19 -9.85 -10.15
C ALA A 15 10.34 -8.86 -11.31
N GLY A 16 10.62 -9.35 -12.52
CA GLY A 16 10.67 -8.52 -13.73
C GLY A 16 9.32 -7.89 -14.12
N ARG A 17 8.19 -8.44 -13.66
CA ARG A 17 6.84 -7.92 -13.90
C ARG A 17 6.39 -6.88 -12.88
N VAL A 18 7.09 -6.72 -11.76
CA VAL A 18 6.80 -5.75 -10.68
C VAL A 18 8.10 -5.06 -10.23
N PRO A 19 8.78 -4.31 -11.13
CA PRO A 19 10.08 -3.69 -10.84
C PRO A 19 10.04 -2.68 -9.67
N GLU A 20 8.86 -2.20 -9.31
CA GLU A 20 8.63 -1.29 -8.20
C GLU A 20 8.76 -1.94 -6.81
N VAL A 21 8.77 -3.28 -6.72
CA VAL A 21 8.90 -4.04 -5.46
C VAL A 21 10.32 -4.63 -5.39
N PRO A 22 11.05 -4.49 -4.26
CA PRO A 22 12.33 -5.15 -4.08
C PRO A 22 12.16 -6.65 -3.80
N PHE A 23 12.99 -7.48 -4.44
CA PHE A 23 12.95 -8.93 -4.30
C PHE A 23 14.23 -9.47 -3.67
N ALA A 24 14.08 -10.54 -2.89
CA ALA A 24 15.18 -11.33 -2.38
C ALA A 24 14.86 -12.82 -2.52
N LEU A 25 15.89 -13.64 -2.68
CA LEU A 25 15.79 -15.10 -2.76
C LEU A 25 16.73 -15.71 -1.73
N SER A 26 16.24 -16.66 -0.94
CA SER A 26 17.04 -17.38 0.05
C SER A 26 16.64 -18.84 0.14
N SER A 27 17.64 -19.71 0.25
CA SER A 27 17.50 -21.11 0.62
C SER A 27 18.22 -21.43 1.93
N SER A 28 18.63 -20.40 2.69
CA SER A 28 19.36 -20.57 3.94
C SER A 28 18.44 -21.13 5.04
N PRO A 29 18.81 -22.24 5.70
CA PRO A 29 18.04 -22.79 6.82
C PRO A 29 17.78 -21.77 7.94
N ALA A 30 18.73 -20.87 8.19
CA ALA A 30 18.58 -19.81 9.19
C ALA A 30 17.47 -18.82 8.81
N VAL A 31 17.36 -18.44 7.53
CA VAL A 31 16.30 -17.55 7.04
C VAL A 31 14.95 -18.25 7.06
N LEU A 32 14.89 -19.51 6.62
CA LEU A 32 13.67 -20.32 6.66
C LEU A 32 13.15 -20.48 8.09
N SER A 33 14.04 -20.81 9.03
CA SER A 33 13.69 -20.94 10.45
C SER A 33 13.24 -19.62 11.07
N HIS A 34 13.91 -18.50 10.76
CA HIS A 34 13.55 -17.18 11.28
C HIS A 34 12.13 -16.76 10.88
N TYR A 35 11.72 -17.07 9.65
CA TYR A 35 10.38 -16.76 9.15
C TYR A 35 9.38 -17.91 9.29
N GLY A 36 9.75 -19.04 9.90
CA GLY A 36 8.85 -20.20 10.05
C GLY A 36 8.38 -20.79 8.72
N VAL A 37 9.21 -20.73 7.68
CA VAL A 37 8.90 -21.25 6.34
C VAL A 37 9.30 -22.73 6.27
N THR A 38 8.32 -23.62 6.10
CA THR A 38 8.50 -25.09 6.06
C THR A 38 8.42 -25.68 4.66
N ALA A 39 7.99 -24.88 3.67
CA ALA A 39 7.82 -25.26 2.27
C ALA A 39 8.27 -24.11 1.35
N SER A 40 8.36 -24.34 0.04
CA SER A 40 8.67 -23.27 -0.92
C SER A 40 7.58 -22.19 -0.87
N THR A 41 7.95 -20.96 -0.47
CA THR A 41 6.98 -19.89 -0.20
C THR A 41 7.47 -18.56 -0.79
N VAL A 42 6.56 -17.80 -1.40
CA VAL A 42 6.74 -16.37 -1.63
C VAL A 42 6.19 -15.62 -0.43
N ALA A 43 7.06 -15.02 0.37
CA ALA A 43 6.69 -14.17 1.50
C ALA A 43 6.77 -12.69 1.10
N LEU A 44 5.65 -11.98 1.21
CA LEU A 44 5.53 -10.55 0.99
C LEU A 44 5.48 -9.82 2.34
N PHE A 45 6.49 -9.00 2.60
CA PHE A 45 6.58 -8.18 3.80
C PHE A 45 6.02 -6.79 3.53
N ARG A 46 5.09 -6.34 4.37
CA ARG A 46 4.38 -5.07 4.21
C ARG A 46 4.92 -4.07 5.21
N ARG A 47 5.38 -2.92 4.72
CA ARG A 47 5.96 -1.87 5.57
C ARG A 47 4.89 -1.08 6.31
N ALA A 48 3.75 -0.82 5.67
CA ALA A 48 2.72 0.06 6.23
C ALA A 48 2.18 -0.44 7.58
N ASP A 49 1.92 -1.74 7.66
CA ASP A 49 1.24 -2.39 8.77
C ASP A 49 2.08 -3.48 9.46
N ASN A 50 3.36 -3.58 9.08
CA ASN A 50 4.32 -4.57 9.59
C ASN A 50 3.84 -6.03 9.49
N ASP A 51 2.98 -6.33 8.51
CA ASP A 51 2.42 -7.67 8.33
C ASP A 51 3.13 -8.46 7.21
N ARG A 52 2.88 -9.77 7.18
CA ARG A 52 3.38 -10.70 6.17
C ARG A 52 2.24 -11.42 5.46
N ARG A 53 2.33 -11.54 4.14
CA ARG A 53 1.45 -12.37 3.31
C ARG A 53 2.26 -13.45 2.62
N ASP A 54 1.85 -14.69 2.80
CA ASP A 54 2.52 -15.84 2.20
C ASP A 54 1.70 -16.44 1.07
N MET A 55 2.38 -16.88 0.04
CA MET A 55 1.83 -17.72 -1.02
C MET A 55 2.67 -18.98 -1.14
N ASP A 56 2.06 -20.14 -0.93
CA ASP A 56 2.69 -21.44 -1.13
C ASP A 56 2.95 -21.68 -2.62
N VAL A 57 4.14 -22.14 -2.96
CA VAL A 57 4.62 -22.34 -4.34
C VAL A 57 4.70 -23.84 -4.70
N VAL A 58 4.28 -24.73 -3.81
CA VAL A 58 4.41 -26.19 -4.01
C VAL A 58 3.36 -26.76 -4.99
N SER A 59 2.43 -25.95 -5.53
CA SER A 59 1.45 -26.44 -6.51
C SER A 59 1.96 -26.32 -7.96
N GLU A 60 1.68 -27.34 -8.78
CA GLU A 60 2.01 -27.41 -10.22
C GLU A 60 1.39 -26.27 -11.06
N GLU A 61 0.58 -25.41 -10.46
CA GLU A 61 -0.10 -24.32 -11.15
C GLU A 61 0.48 -22.92 -10.89
N ILE A 62 1.52 -22.75 -10.06
CA ILE A 62 2.07 -21.41 -9.77
C ILE A 62 3.05 -20.97 -10.86
N ASP A 63 2.73 -19.87 -11.52
CA ASP A 63 3.58 -19.20 -12.51
C ASP A 63 3.88 -17.75 -12.12
N ALA A 64 4.71 -17.10 -12.94
CA ALA A 64 5.08 -15.70 -12.77
C ALA A 64 3.89 -14.73 -12.81
N GLU A 65 2.74 -15.13 -13.38
CA GLU A 65 1.54 -14.29 -13.46
C GLU A 65 0.78 -14.32 -12.14
N LYS A 66 0.57 -15.52 -11.59
CA LYS A 66 -0.05 -15.69 -10.28
C LYS A 66 0.80 -15.04 -9.19
N MET A 67 2.13 -15.21 -9.24
CA MET A 67 3.05 -14.54 -8.33
C MET A 67 2.99 -13.02 -8.42
N SER A 68 3.07 -12.44 -9.62
CA SER A 68 3.04 -10.98 -9.78
C SER A 68 1.68 -10.40 -9.37
N ARG A 69 0.58 -11.10 -9.66
CA ARG A 69 -0.76 -10.73 -9.22
C ARG A 69 -0.90 -10.75 -7.71
N PHE A 70 -0.43 -11.82 -7.05
CA PHE A 70 -0.41 -11.92 -5.59
C PHE A 70 0.32 -10.72 -4.97
N ILE A 71 1.50 -10.37 -5.49
CA ILE A 71 2.30 -9.24 -4.99
C ILE A 71 1.56 -7.91 -5.19
N ARG A 72 1.06 -7.63 -6.40
CA ARG A 72 0.33 -6.39 -6.70
C ARG A 72 -0.93 -6.20 -5.86
N MET A 73 -1.64 -7.28 -5.58
CA MET A 73 -2.88 -7.23 -4.80
C MET A 73 -2.63 -7.08 -3.30
N ASN A 74 -1.50 -7.53 -2.79
CA ASN A 74 -1.23 -7.59 -1.36
C ASN A 74 -0.14 -6.61 -0.88
N GLU A 75 0.58 -5.93 -1.78
CA GLU A 75 1.60 -4.97 -1.36
C GLU A 75 0.97 -3.80 -0.61
N LEU A 76 1.57 -3.44 0.52
CA LEU A 76 1.30 -2.19 1.23
C LEU A 76 2.63 -1.50 1.54
N ARG A 77 2.84 -0.38 0.87
CA ARG A 77 3.98 0.52 1.08
C ARG A 77 3.61 1.57 2.11
N LEU A 78 4.61 2.29 2.62
CA LEU A 78 4.40 3.42 3.52
C LEU A 78 3.32 4.38 3.02
N VAL A 79 3.29 4.66 1.72
CA VAL A 79 2.15 5.27 1.03
C VAL A 79 1.76 4.40 -0.15
N THR A 80 0.54 3.90 -0.15
CA THR A 80 0.02 3.01 -1.20
C THR A 80 -0.97 3.75 -2.10
N GLU A 81 -0.80 3.67 -3.42
CA GLU A 81 -1.78 4.24 -4.35
C GLU A 81 -3.01 3.36 -4.45
N TYR A 82 -4.19 3.93 -4.26
CA TYR A 82 -5.46 3.25 -4.37
C TYR A 82 -5.92 3.14 -5.82
N ASN A 83 -6.14 1.90 -6.25
CA ASN A 83 -6.73 1.52 -7.52
C ASN A 83 -7.43 0.15 -7.36
N PRO A 84 -8.17 -0.34 -8.38
CA PRO A 84 -8.88 -1.61 -8.27
C PRO A 84 -8.01 -2.83 -7.93
N VAL A 85 -6.71 -2.80 -8.20
CA VAL A 85 -5.78 -3.91 -7.90
C VAL A 85 -5.33 -3.84 -6.44
N THR A 86 -4.90 -2.66 -5.97
CA THR A 86 -4.38 -2.46 -4.60
C THR A 86 -5.49 -2.37 -3.54
N ALA A 87 -6.74 -2.17 -3.95
CA ALA A 87 -7.90 -2.13 -3.05
C ALA A 87 -7.99 -3.38 -2.17
N VAL A 88 -7.63 -4.56 -2.71
CA VAL A 88 -7.62 -5.81 -1.95
C VAL A 88 -6.64 -5.74 -0.77
N GLY A 89 -5.42 -5.24 -0.99
CA GLY A 89 -4.42 -5.10 0.06
C GLY A 89 -4.84 -4.09 1.12
N VAL A 90 -5.40 -2.95 0.70
CA VAL A 90 -5.92 -1.89 1.58
C VAL A 90 -7.04 -2.42 2.48
N LEU A 91 -8.01 -3.15 1.92
CA LEU A 91 -9.13 -3.72 2.68
C LEU A 91 -8.71 -4.82 3.66
N HIS A 92 -7.61 -5.55 3.36
CA HIS A 92 -7.05 -6.57 4.24
C HIS A 92 -5.89 -6.05 5.11
N SER A 93 -5.77 -4.73 5.27
CA SER A 93 -4.84 -4.12 6.22
C SER A 93 -5.28 -4.44 7.65
N SER A 94 -4.32 -4.65 8.56
CA SER A 94 -4.60 -4.74 9.99
C SER A 94 -4.84 -3.37 10.64
N LEU A 95 -4.44 -2.28 9.96
CA LEU A 95 -4.67 -0.92 10.41
C LEU A 95 -6.10 -0.49 10.12
N GLN A 96 -6.80 -0.10 11.18
CA GLN A 96 -8.21 0.32 11.14
C GLN A 96 -8.39 1.78 10.71
N LEU A 97 -7.36 2.62 10.94
CA LEU A 97 -7.36 4.03 10.56
C LEU A 97 -6.65 4.23 9.23
N HIS A 98 -7.34 4.82 8.27
CA HIS A 98 -6.80 5.14 6.95
C HIS A 98 -6.79 6.65 6.78
N LEU A 99 -5.68 7.19 6.28
CA LEU A 99 -5.58 8.56 5.83
C LEU A 99 -5.40 8.57 4.32
N LEU A 100 -6.28 9.24 3.60
CA LEU A 100 -6.27 9.35 2.15
C LEU A 100 -5.84 10.76 1.76
N LEU A 101 -4.82 10.87 0.90
CA LEU A 101 -4.55 12.08 0.12
C LEU A 101 -5.24 11.96 -1.23
N ILE A 102 -6.32 12.73 -1.41
CA ILE A 102 -7.07 12.79 -2.67
C ILE A 102 -6.54 13.98 -3.46
N THR A 103 -6.00 13.73 -4.65
CA THR A 103 -5.27 14.77 -5.38
C THR A 103 -5.25 14.57 -6.90
N ASP A 104 -4.94 15.62 -7.64
CA ASP A 104 -4.59 15.52 -9.05
C ASP A 104 -3.10 15.15 -9.18
N LYS A 105 -2.81 13.93 -9.65
CA LYS A 105 -1.43 13.47 -9.89
C LYS A 105 -0.71 14.21 -11.01
N LYS A 106 -1.45 14.89 -11.90
CA LYS A 106 -0.91 15.67 -13.02
C LYS A 106 -0.56 17.11 -12.62
N SER A 107 -0.93 17.55 -11.41
CA SER A 107 -0.56 18.88 -10.92
C SER A 107 0.96 18.97 -10.75
N PRO A 108 1.59 20.11 -11.14
CA PRO A 108 3.04 20.27 -11.03
C PRO A 108 3.53 20.28 -9.58
N GLU A 109 2.66 20.56 -8.61
CA GLU A 109 2.95 20.51 -7.17
C GLU A 109 2.89 19.08 -6.60
N HIS A 110 2.39 18.10 -7.36
CA HIS A 110 2.23 16.72 -6.90
C HIS A 110 3.52 16.09 -6.36
N PRO A 111 4.71 16.25 -6.98
CA PRO A 111 5.94 15.68 -6.44
C PRO A 111 6.30 16.18 -5.04
N GLU A 112 6.22 17.49 -4.79
CA GLU A 112 6.53 18.07 -3.47
C GLU A 112 5.45 17.71 -2.44
N ARG A 113 4.17 17.72 -2.86
CA ARG A 113 3.06 17.24 -2.03
C ARG A 113 3.28 15.82 -1.55
N MET A 114 3.68 14.91 -2.45
CA MET A 114 3.97 13.52 -2.14
C MET A 114 5.20 13.36 -1.24
N ARG A 115 6.23 14.19 -1.41
CA ARG A 115 7.41 14.18 -0.54
C ARG A 115 7.01 14.46 0.91
N ARG A 116 6.20 15.49 1.15
CA ARG A 116 5.75 15.86 2.49
C ARG A 116 4.75 14.89 3.07
N TYR A 117 3.84 14.37 2.25
CA TYR A 117 2.89 13.36 2.67
C TYR A 117 3.59 12.06 3.11
N ARG A 118 4.63 11.63 2.39
CA ARG A 118 5.48 10.51 2.82
C ARG A 118 6.24 10.80 4.11
N ALA A 119 6.78 12.00 4.26
CA ALA A 119 7.46 12.39 5.50
C ALA A 119 6.51 12.38 6.70
N ALA A 120 5.26 12.77 6.52
CA ALA A 120 4.23 12.64 7.56
C ALA A 120 3.89 11.16 7.84
N ALA A 121 3.81 10.31 6.81
CA ALA A 121 3.51 8.89 6.96
C ALA A 121 4.50 8.14 7.87
N GLU A 122 5.79 8.50 7.82
CA GLU A 122 6.83 7.94 8.71
C GLU A 122 6.48 8.11 10.21
N LEU A 123 5.75 9.15 10.58
CA LEU A 123 5.37 9.43 11.97
C LEU A 123 4.24 8.54 12.48
N PHE A 124 3.51 7.89 11.56
CA PHE A 124 2.34 7.06 11.83
C PHE A 124 2.51 5.62 11.33
N GLU A 125 3.74 5.19 11.03
CA GLU A 125 4.04 3.82 10.61
C GLU A 125 3.49 2.81 11.65
N GLY A 126 2.76 1.80 11.17
CA GLY A 126 2.09 0.82 12.02
C GLY A 126 0.88 1.34 12.82
N LYS A 127 0.42 2.58 12.59
CA LYS A 127 -0.74 3.17 13.28
C LYS A 127 -1.84 3.60 12.32
N ILE A 128 -1.49 4.29 11.24
CA ILE A 128 -2.43 4.80 10.24
C ILE A 128 -1.93 4.37 8.85
N LEU A 129 -2.84 3.81 8.05
CA LEU A 129 -2.54 3.44 6.67
C LEU A 129 -2.63 4.68 5.77
N PHE A 130 -1.52 5.08 5.15
CA PHE A 130 -1.48 6.22 4.24
C PHE A 130 -1.74 5.80 2.79
N ILE A 131 -2.70 6.46 2.17
CA ILE A 131 -3.25 6.08 0.87
C ILE A 131 -3.24 7.30 -0.07
N LEU A 132 -2.75 7.12 -1.30
CA LEU A 132 -2.87 8.12 -2.36
C LEU A 132 -4.07 7.78 -3.26
N VAL A 133 -4.96 8.75 -3.49
CA VAL A 133 -6.10 8.60 -4.42
C VAL A 133 -5.96 9.61 -5.55
N ASP A 134 -5.74 9.11 -6.77
CA ASP A 134 -5.72 9.96 -7.98
C ASP A 134 -7.14 10.31 -8.42
N SER A 135 -7.45 11.59 -8.43
CA SER A 135 -8.71 12.15 -8.91
C SER A 135 -8.90 12.07 -10.43
N ASN A 136 -7.84 11.75 -11.19
CA ASN A 136 -7.93 11.52 -12.63
C ASN A 136 -8.42 10.11 -13.00
N LEU A 137 -8.36 9.16 -12.06
CA LEU A 137 -8.84 7.81 -12.29
C LEU A 137 -10.35 7.75 -12.07
N LYS A 138 -11.09 7.38 -13.13
CA LYS A 138 -12.55 7.24 -13.08
C LYS A 138 -13.02 6.26 -11.99
N SER A 139 -12.23 5.22 -11.70
CA SER A 139 -12.50 4.27 -10.62
C SER A 139 -12.57 4.92 -9.23
N ASN A 140 -11.94 6.08 -9.06
CA ASN A 140 -11.86 6.80 -7.78
C ASN A 140 -12.96 7.85 -7.59
N GLU A 141 -13.84 8.06 -8.58
CA GLU A 141 -15.00 8.97 -8.45
C GLU A 141 -15.90 8.57 -7.28
N ARG A 142 -16.05 7.26 -7.04
CA ARG A 142 -16.84 6.74 -5.90
C ARG A 142 -16.22 7.10 -4.55
N VAL A 143 -14.89 7.10 -4.44
CA VAL A 143 -14.17 7.49 -3.22
C VAL A 143 -14.42 8.96 -2.93
N MET A 144 -14.30 9.82 -3.95
CA MET A 144 -14.61 11.25 -3.79
C MET A 144 -16.07 11.49 -3.38
N ALA A 145 -17.01 10.77 -3.98
CA ALA A 145 -18.43 10.89 -3.66
C ALA A 145 -18.73 10.46 -2.21
N TYR A 146 -18.09 9.39 -1.72
CA TYR A 146 -18.22 8.91 -0.35
C TYR A 146 -17.82 10.00 0.67
N PHE A 147 -16.65 10.62 0.46
CA PHE A 147 -16.14 11.73 1.27
C PHE A 147 -16.77 13.10 0.92
N LYS A 148 -17.80 13.13 0.05
CA LYS A 148 -18.52 14.33 -0.37
C LYS A 148 -17.62 15.45 -0.94
N LEU A 149 -16.49 15.07 -1.56
CA LEU A 149 -15.50 15.98 -2.13
C LEU A 149 -15.75 16.27 -3.62
N LYS A 150 -15.58 17.53 -4.01
CA LYS A 150 -15.55 17.98 -5.40
C LYS A 150 -14.10 18.19 -5.86
N LYS A 151 -13.87 18.10 -7.19
CA LYS A 151 -12.54 18.37 -7.78
C LYS A 151 -11.98 19.76 -7.43
N SER A 152 -12.85 20.75 -7.26
CA SER A 152 -12.48 22.12 -6.87
C SER A 152 -11.97 22.25 -5.42
N GLN A 153 -12.09 21.20 -4.60
CA GLN A 153 -11.63 21.17 -3.21
C GLN A 153 -10.33 20.36 -3.07
N LEU A 154 -9.72 19.93 -4.18
CA LEU A 154 -8.49 19.14 -4.17
C LEU A 154 -7.26 20.07 -4.21
N PRO A 155 -6.15 19.69 -3.53
CA PRO A 155 -5.98 18.45 -2.75
C PRO A 155 -6.75 18.45 -1.44
N ALA A 156 -7.13 17.26 -0.97
CA ALA A 156 -7.80 17.09 0.32
C ALA A 156 -7.24 15.87 1.06
N LEU A 157 -7.24 15.94 2.38
CA LEU A 157 -7.12 14.78 3.25
C LEU A 157 -8.51 14.27 3.60
N ALA A 158 -8.66 12.96 3.67
CA ALA A 158 -9.79 12.30 4.29
C ALA A 158 -9.26 11.26 5.27
N ILE A 159 -9.70 11.29 6.52
CA ILE A 159 -9.39 10.26 7.50
C ILE A 159 -10.63 9.40 7.71
N PHE A 160 -10.43 8.10 7.84
CA PHE A 160 -11.49 7.11 7.88
C PHE A 160 -11.15 6.03 8.91
N HIS A 161 -12.09 5.76 9.80
CA HIS A 161 -12.04 4.63 10.73
C HIS A 161 -12.89 3.48 10.19
N THR A 162 -12.24 2.37 9.87
CA THR A 162 -12.87 1.23 9.18
C THR A 162 -13.99 0.55 9.97
N PRO A 163 -13.87 0.32 11.30
CA PRO A 163 -14.87 -0.42 12.07
C PRO A 163 -16.25 0.23 12.16
N ASP A 164 -16.32 1.56 12.32
CA ASP A 164 -17.57 2.31 12.52
C ASP A 164 -17.91 3.24 11.35
N GLU A 165 -17.07 3.25 10.32
CA GLU A 165 -17.18 4.10 9.14
C GLU A 165 -17.18 5.61 9.45
N GLU A 166 -16.62 6.02 10.59
CA GLU A 166 -16.45 7.44 10.91
C GLU A 166 -15.38 8.05 10.01
N TRP A 167 -15.64 9.25 9.51
CA TRP A 167 -14.69 9.98 8.69
C TRP A 167 -14.80 11.49 8.83
N ASP A 168 -13.67 12.16 8.58
CA ASP A 168 -13.61 13.60 8.44
C ASP A 168 -12.79 13.98 7.19
N VAL A 169 -12.97 15.20 6.70
CA VAL A 169 -12.30 15.72 5.50
C VAL A 169 -11.70 17.09 5.74
N LEU A 170 -10.51 17.29 5.21
CA LEU A 170 -9.79 18.55 5.26
C LEU A 170 -9.30 18.92 3.86
N PRO A 171 -10.01 19.83 3.14
CA PRO A 171 -9.47 20.49 1.97
C PRO A 171 -8.22 21.30 2.33
N LEU A 172 -7.20 21.28 1.47
CA LEU A 172 -5.92 21.92 1.71
C LEU A 172 -5.47 22.70 0.47
N ASP A 173 -4.87 23.86 0.67
CA ASP A 173 -4.09 24.50 -0.40
C ASP A 173 -2.75 23.77 -0.60
N GLU A 174 -2.13 23.37 0.51
CA GLU A 174 -0.82 22.74 0.55
C GLU A 174 -0.74 21.68 1.66
N VAL A 175 -0.02 20.59 1.39
CA VAL A 175 0.28 19.54 2.37
C VAL A 175 1.54 19.93 3.14
N SER A 176 1.45 19.97 4.47
CA SER A 176 2.59 20.03 5.38
C SER A 176 2.51 18.88 6.40
N ILE A 177 3.64 18.56 7.02
CA ILE A 177 3.70 17.51 8.05
C ILE A 177 2.81 17.89 9.23
N GLU A 178 2.92 19.13 9.71
CA GLU A 178 2.12 19.68 10.82
C GLU A 178 0.62 19.57 10.55
N ARG A 179 0.14 19.98 9.37
CA ARG A 179 -1.29 19.89 9.04
C ARG A 179 -1.80 18.46 9.00
N VAL A 180 -0.98 17.51 8.52
CA VAL A 180 -1.35 16.09 8.54
C VAL A 180 -1.43 15.60 9.98
N GLN A 181 -0.45 15.93 10.81
CA GLN A 181 -0.43 15.52 12.23
C GLN A 181 -1.60 16.09 13.00
N ASP A 182 -1.87 17.39 12.88
CA ASP A 182 -2.96 18.07 13.56
C ASP A 182 -4.31 17.46 13.17
N PHE A 183 -4.50 17.18 11.88
CA PHE A 183 -5.72 16.55 11.38
C PHE A 183 -5.91 15.13 11.95
N CYS A 184 -4.87 14.29 11.89
CA CYS A 184 -4.92 12.95 12.48
C CYS A 184 -5.15 12.98 14.00
N ASN A 185 -4.46 13.87 14.72
CA ASN A 185 -4.58 13.96 16.17
C ASN A 185 -5.95 14.48 16.61
N THR A 186 -6.56 15.38 15.83
CA THR A 186 -7.92 15.89 16.11
C THR A 186 -8.97 14.79 15.95
N PHE A 187 -8.84 13.94 14.93
CA PHE A 187 -9.75 12.82 14.72
C PHE A 187 -9.60 11.70 15.77
N LEU A 188 -8.43 11.57 16.38
CA LEU A 188 -8.14 10.55 17.39
C LEU A 188 -8.59 10.91 18.82
N GLN A 189 -9.10 12.14 19.04
CA GLN A 189 -9.59 12.63 20.33
C GLN A 189 -11.05 12.25 20.56
#